data_AF-A0A078HCN8-F1
#
_entry.id   AF-A0A078HCN8-F1
#
_cell.length_a   1.000
_cell.length_b   1.000
_cell.length_c   1.000
_cell.angle_alpha   90.00
_cell.angle_beta   90.00
_cell.angle_gamma   90.00
#
_symmetry.space_group_name_H-M   'P 1'
#
loop_
_entity.id
_entity.type
_entity.pdbx_description
1 polymer ?
#
loop_
_entity_poly.entity_id
_entity_poly.type
_entity_poly.pdbx_seq_one_letter_code
_entity_poly.pdbx_strand_id
1 'polypeptide(L)' 'MPDCVVVFDAERKSSVILEAAKLQIPVVAIVDPNVPLEFFEKIMYPVPARDSGEVCVFVL' A
#
# COMPACT_ATOMS: atom_id res chain seq x y z
N MET A 1 6.46 -4.04 16.98
CA MET A 1 5.35 -3.37 16.28
C MET A 1 5.98 -2.40 15.30
N PRO A 2 5.69 -2.47 13.98
CA PRO A 2 6.29 -1.54 13.02
C PRO A 2 5.60 -0.17 13.08
N ASP A 3 6.38 0.89 12.86
CA ASP A 3 5.87 2.27 12.89
C ASP A 3 5.22 2.70 11.56
N CYS A 4 5.53 2.01 10.46
CA CYS A 4 4.94 2.21 9.13
C CYS A 4 5.11 0.95 8.29
N VAL A 5 4.20 0.70 7.35
CA VAL A 5 4.31 -0.41 6.40
C VAL A 5 4.30 0.11 4.97
N VAL A 6 5.28 -0.34 4.18
CA VAL A 6 5.33 -0.09 2.74
C VAL A 6 4.81 -1.33 2.01
N VAL A 7 3.73 -1.17 1.26
CA VAL A 7 3.10 -2.24 0.48
C VAL A 7 3.31 -1.99 -1.00
N PHE A 8 4.17 -2.81 -1.58
CA PHE A 8 4.19 -3.01 -3.03
C PHE A 8 3.06 -3.95 -3.39
N ASP A 9 2.39 -3.70 -4.51
CA ASP A 9 1.33 -4.56 -5.03
C ASP A 9 0.13 -4.63 -4.06
N ALA A 10 -0.52 -3.47 -3.87
CA ALA A 10 -1.63 -3.31 -2.94
C ALA A 10 -2.84 -4.19 -3.27
N GLU A 11 -3.01 -4.57 -4.54
CA GLU A 11 -4.06 -5.49 -4.98
C GLU A 11 -3.82 -6.90 -4.41
N ARG A 12 -2.65 -7.49 -4.65
CA ARG A 12 -2.36 -8.88 -4.23
C ARG A 12 -2.02 -8.99 -2.74
N LYS A 13 -1.56 -7.91 -2.11
CA LYS A 13 -1.20 -7.87 -0.68
C LYS A 13 -2.22 -7.14 0.21
N SER A 14 -3.48 -7.19 -0.17
CA SER A 14 -4.60 -6.58 0.55
C SER A 14 -4.73 -7.01 2.02
N SER A 15 -4.33 -8.24 2.37
CA SER A 15 -4.32 -8.71 3.76
C SER A 15 -3.41 -7.87 4.68
N VAL A 16 -2.26 -7.43 4.16
CA VAL A 16 -1.32 -6.58 4.92
C VAL A 16 -1.94 -5.22 5.20
N ILE A 17 -2.69 -4.66 4.24
CA ILE A 17 -3.40 -3.39 4.38
C ILE A 17 -4.50 -3.50 5.44
N LEU A 18 -5.25 -4.62 5.44
CA LEU A 18 -6.30 -4.86 6.43
C LEU A 18 -5.75 -5.01 7.86
N GLU A 19 -4.67 -5.75 8.04
CA GLU A 19 -4.05 -5.91 9.36
C GLU A 19 -3.40 -4.60 9.85
N ALA A 20 -2.74 -3.86 8.96
CA ALA A 20 -2.19 -2.54 9.30
C ALA A 20 -3.29 -1.55 9.70
N ALA A 21 -4.43 -1.55 9.00
CA ALA A 21 -5.59 -0.72 9.35
C ALA A 21 -6.16 -1.07 10.74
N LYS A 22 -6.27 -2.36 11.09
CA LYS A 22 -6.70 -2.80 12.43
C LYS A 22 -5.77 -2.32 13.54
N LEU A 23 -4.47 -2.33 13.27
CA LEU A 23 -3.43 -1.90 14.21
C LEU A 23 -3.19 -0.38 14.19
N GLN A 24 -3.91 0.37 13.33
CA GLN A 24 -3.73 1.81 13.11
C GLN A 24 -2.30 2.18 12.71
N ILE A 25 -1.62 1.29 11.96
CA ILE A 25 -0.27 1.51 11.46
C ILE A 25 -0.37 2.19 10.08
N PRO A 26 0.33 3.30 9.84
CA PRO A 26 0.24 4.02 8.56
C PRO A 26 0.80 3.18 7.40
N VAL A 27 0.05 3.13 6.31
CA VAL A 27 0.39 2.40 5.09
C VAL A 27 0.81 3.36 3.98
N VAL A 28 2.00 3.13 3.43
CA VAL A 28 2.47 3.70 2.15
C VAL A 28 2.33 2.61 1.11
N ALA A 29 1.68 2.87 -0.02
CA ALA A 29 1.50 1.81 -1.02
C ALA A 29 1.52 2.33 -2.45
N ILE A 30 2.03 1.50 -3.36
CA ILE A 30 1.83 1.71 -4.79
C ILE A 30 0.38 1.42 -5.11
N VAL A 31 -0.26 2.41 -5.74
CA VAL A 31 -1.63 2.28 -6.22
C VAL A 31 -1.66 2.34 -7.73
N ASP A 32 -2.26 1.31 -8.32
CA ASP A 32 -2.66 1.29 -9.71
C ASP A 32 -4.20 1.36 -9.82
N PRO A 33 -4.76 1.59 -11.01
CA PRO A 33 -6.21 1.71 -11.19
C PRO A 33 -7.01 0.43 -10.86
N ASN A 34 -6.36 -0.73 -10.73
CA ASN A 34 -7.02 -2.00 -10.40
C ASN A 34 -7.19 -2.18 -8.89
N VAL A 35 -6.49 -1.40 -8.06
CA VAL A 35 -6.62 -1.47 -6.60
C VAL A 35 -8.07 -1.15 -6.20
N PRO A 36 -8.78 -2.10 -5.54
CA PRO A 36 -10.13 -1.86 -5.04
C PRO A 36 -10.21 -0.64 -4.13
N LEU A 37 -11.30 0.13 -4.25
CA LEU A 37 -11.53 1.33 -3.45
C LEU A 37 -11.43 1.07 -1.94
N GLU A 38 -11.91 -0.10 -1.50
CA GLU A 38 -11.84 -0.52 -0.09
C GLU A 38 -10.41 -0.52 0.47
N PHE A 39 -9.42 -0.92 -0.32
CA PHE A 39 -8.02 -0.93 0.10
C PHE A 39 -7.37 0.43 -0.10
N PHE A 40 -7.75 1.14 -1.17
CA PHE A 40 -7.30 2.51 -1.42
C PHE A 40 -7.60 3.44 -0.25
N GLU A 41 -8.82 3.38 0.32
CA GLU A 41 -9.23 4.21 1.46
C GLU A 41 -8.44 3.94 2.75
N LYS A 42 -7.75 2.79 2.84
CA LYS A 42 -6.95 2.39 4.00
C LYS A 42 -5.46 2.77 3.85
N ILE A 43 -5.06 3.31 2.71
CA ILE A 43 -3.69 3.73 2.42
C ILE A 43 -3.54 5.22 2.80
N MET A 44 -2.62 5.51 3.72
CA MET A 44 -2.36 6.88 4.18
C MET A 44 -1.59 7.69 3.13
N TYR A 45 -0.64 7.05 2.47
CA TYR A 45 0.24 7.67 1.48
C TYR A 45 0.21 6.88 0.18
N PRO A 46 -0.81 7.09 -0.68
CA PRO A 46 -0.90 6.41 -1.97
C PRO A 46 0.14 7.00 -2.92
N VAL A 47 0.96 6.13 -3.52
CA VAL A 47 1.92 6.52 -4.56
C VAL A 47 1.42 5.98 -5.90
N PRO A 48 0.90 6.84 -6.79
CA PRO A 48 0.40 6.41 -8.09
C PRO A 48 1.56 5.91 -8.96
N ALA A 49 1.60 4.61 -9.23
CA ALA A 49 2.56 4.00 -10.13
C ALA A 49 2.00 2.68 -10.68
N ARG A 50 2.52 2.24 -11.82
CA ARG A 50 2.16 0.94 -12.39
C ARG A 50 3.10 -0.11 -11.82
N ASP A 51 2.53 -1.16 -11.23
CA ASP A 51 3.30 -2.30 -10.73
C ASP A 51 3.72 -3.23 -11.91
N SER A 52 4.66 -2.75 -12.74
CA SER A 52 5.18 -3.49 -13.91
C SER A 52 6.56 -4.13 -13.68
N GLY A 53 7.03 -4.20 -12.42
CA GLY A 53 8.30 -4.84 -12.06
C GLY A 53 9.56 -4.01 -12.29
N GLU A 54 9.43 -2.77 -12.77
CA GLU A 54 10.53 -1.82 -12.85
C GLU A 54 10.71 -1.14 -11.49
N VAL A 55 11.94 -1.16 -10.98
CA VAL A 55 12.34 -0.75 -9.63
C VAL A 55 11.65 0.55 -9.20
N CYS A 56 10.77 0.45 -8.21
CA CYS A 56 10.15 1.60 -7.58
C CYS A 56 11.00 1.99 -6.36
N VAL A 57 11.78 3.06 -6.48
CA VAL A 57 12.60 3.60 -5.39
C VAL A 57 11.71 4.48 -4.51
N PHE A 58 11.42 4.02 -3.30
CA PHE A 58 10.78 4.84 -2.26
C PHE A 58 11.86 5.46 -1.40
N VAL A 59 11.95 6.80 -1.41
CA VAL A 59 12.67 7.54 -0.38
C VAL A 59 11.64 7.85 0.71
N LEU A 60 11.72 7.14 1.83
CA LEU A 60 10.99 7.45 3.06
C LEU A 60 11.83 8.36 3.95
#